data_AF-G9QII6-F1
#
_entry.id   AF-G9QII6-F1
#
_cell.length_a   1.000
_cell.length_b   1.000
_cell.length_c   1.000
_cell.angle_alpha   90.00
_cell.angle_beta   90.00
_cell.angle_gamma   90.00
#
_symmetry.space_group_name_H-M   'P 1'
#
loop_
_entity.id
_entity.type
_entity.pdbx_description
1 polymer ?
#
loop_
_entity_poly.entity_id
_entity_poly.type
_entity_poly.pdbx_seq_one_letter_code
_entity_poly.pdbx_strand_id
1 'polypeptide(L)'
;MGLIKKKKKRNTPPFLLEINEELKKKGKGFKMAAVNESDLTIEERKLIRQILIQTEIKNQNNITRTKSYLDVYLRHPEIHWAFLGHMVSRNGGWNMTDLKGDLLSHLLTEQEQQFFFSFLERGNWLIFQDIYPQFLLYEESIKRKKPLFSLLPFFSCLHFYGNDLEPLLEIS
;
A
#
# COMPACT_ATOMS: atom_id res chain seq x y z
N MET A 1 47.73 -15.60 9.14
CA MET A 1 47.02 -16.55 8.25
C MET A 1 45.53 -16.25 8.34
N GLY A 2 44.98 -15.43 7.44
CA GLY A 2 43.61 -14.92 7.54
C GLY A 2 42.59 -15.89 6.93
N LEU A 3 41.63 -16.35 7.74
CA LEU A 3 40.52 -17.21 7.29
C LEU A 3 39.43 -16.37 6.62
N ILE A 4 39.41 -16.36 5.29
CA ILE A 4 38.30 -15.80 4.50
C ILE A 4 37.11 -16.78 4.57
N LYS A 5 36.08 -16.45 5.36
CA LYS A 5 34.79 -17.16 5.35
C LYS A 5 34.10 -16.96 4.00
N LYS A 6 34.17 -17.96 3.11
CA LYS A 6 33.40 -17.98 1.85
C LYS A 6 31.90 -17.97 2.17
N LYS A 7 31.19 -16.92 1.74
CA LYS A 7 29.71 -16.85 1.79
C LYS A 7 29.14 -18.01 0.97
N LYS A 8 28.39 -18.89 1.62
CA LYS A 8 27.68 -20.03 1.01
C LYS A 8 26.63 -19.48 0.02
N LYS A 9 26.85 -19.65 -1.29
CA LYS A 9 25.83 -19.35 -2.32
C LYS A 9 24.58 -20.18 -1.99
N ARG A 10 23.47 -19.54 -1.68
CA ARG A 10 22.17 -20.23 -1.53
C ARG A 10 21.77 -20.74 -2.92
N ASN A 11 21.48 -22.03 -3.03
CA ASN A 11 20.94 -22.63 -4.25
C ASN A 11 19.51 -22.13 -4.45
N THR A 12 19.35 -21.09 -5.27
CA THR A 12 18.03 -20.58 -5.64
C THR A 12 17.33 -21.59 -6.56
N PRO A 13 16.12 -22.07 -6.21
CA PRO A 13 15.33 -22.95 -7.06
C PRO A 13 15.20 -22.42 -8.51
N PRO A 14 15.24 -23.28 -9.55
CA PRO A 14 15.17 -22.85 -10.94
C PRO A 14 13.97 -21.96 -11.28
N PHE A 15 12.79 -22.25 -10.71
CA PHE A 15 11.58 -21.43 -10.94
C PHE A 15 11.72 -19.98 -10.44
N LEU A 16 12.47 -19.76 -9.35
CA LEU A 16 12.74 -18.41 -8.86
C LEU A 16 13.72 -17.67 -9.77
N LEU A 17 14.60 -18.38 -10.48
CA LEU A 17 15.48 -17.76 -11.48
C LEU A 17 14.67 -17.31 -12.70
N GLU A 18 13.73 -18.14 -13.15
CA GLU A 18 12.81 -17.81 -14.25
C GLU A 18 11.94 -16.59 -13.91
N ILE A 19 11.35 -16.55 -12.71
CA ILE A 19 10.59 -15.37 -12.24
C ILE A 19 11.49 -14.14 -12.20
N ASN A 20 12.72 -14.24 -11.69
CA ASN A 20 13.63 -13.10 -11.65
C ASN A 20 14.03 -12.61 -13.04
N GLU A 21 14.20 -13.50 -14.01
CA GLU A 21 14.45 -13.13 -15.40
C GLU A 21 13.24 -12.45 -16.05
N GLU A 22 12.04 -12.98 -15.82
CA GLU A 22 10.80 -12.33 -16.27
C GLU A 22 10.65 -10.93 -15.68
N LEU A 23 10.85 -10.77 -14.36
CA LEU A 23 10.74 -9.49 -13.68
C LEU A 23 11.78 -8.48 -14.22
N LYS A 24 13.01 -8.93 -14.50
CA LYS A 24 14.04 -8.08 -15.12
C LYS A 24 13.70 -7.69 -16.55
N LYS A 25 13.12 -8.60 -17.34
CA LYS A 25 12.65 -8.31 -18.70
C LYS A 25 11.48 -7.32 -18.70
N LYS A 26 10.50 -7.51 -17.81
CA LYS A 26 9.35 -6.61 -17.62
C LYS A 26 9.77 -5.24 -17.06
N GLY A 27 10.74 -5.20 -16.15
CA GLY A 27 11.27 -3.97 -15.54
C GLY A 27 12.05 -3.07 -16.51
N LYS A 28 12.64 -3.61 -17.59
CA LYS A 28 13.32 -2.79 -18.61
C LYS A 28 12.35 -1.96 -19.47
N GLY A 29 11.08 -2.37 -19.58
CA GLY A 29 10.02 -1.63 -20.28
C GLY A 29 9.30 -0.60 -19.39
N PHE A 30 9.42 -0.75 -18.07
CA PHE A 30 8.81 0.15 -17.07
C PHE A 30 9.83 1.21 -16.59
N LYS A 31 10.48 1.90 -17.52
CA LYS A 31 11.05 3.21 -17.16
C LYS A 31 9.89 4.18 -17.09
N MET A 32 9.29 4.34 -15.91
CA MET A 32 8.45 5.50 -15.67
C MET A 32 9.35 6.72 -15.91
N ALA A 33 9.11 7.45 -17.01
CA ALA A 33 9.71 8.76 -17.17
C ALA A 33 9.41 9.53 -15.88
N ALA A 34 10.44 10.10 -15.26
CA ALA A 34 10.25 10.97 -14.11
C ALA A 34 9.42 12.16 -14.59
N VAL A 35 8.09 12.08 -14.41
CA VAL A 35 7.20 13.19 -14.66
C VAL A 35 7.51 14.19 -13.56
N ASN A 36 8.12 15.31 -13.92
CA ASN A 36 8.35 16.38 -12.97
C ASN A 36 7.01 17.05 -12.66
N GLU A 37 6.83 17.49 -11.42
CA GLU A 37 5.60 18.17 -10.99
C GLU A 37 5.31 19.45 -11.81
N SER A 38 6.36 20.07 -12.35
CA SER A 38 6.31 21.20 -13.28
C SER A 38 5.57 20.89 -14.57
N ASP A 39 5.61 19.64 -15.02
CA ASP A 39 5.11 19.21 -16.33
C ASP A 39 3.64 18.81 -16.29
N LEU A 40 3.05 18.74 -15.08
CA LEU A 40 1.63 18.45 -14.91
C LEU A 40 0.76 19.58 -15.46
N THR A 41 -0.35 19.21 -16.07
CA THR A 41 -1.42 20.17 -16.39
C THR A 41 -2.18 20.58 -15.13
N ILE A 42 -2.93 21.68 -15.20
CA ILE A 42 -3.80 22.13 -14.09
C ILE A 42 -4.82 21.04 -13.72
N GLU A 43 -5.38 20.36 -14.72
CA GLU A 43 -6.35 19.29 -14.50
C GLU A 43 -5.74 18.05 -13.85
N GLU A 44 -4.50 17.70 -14.19
CA GLU A 44 -3.78 16.59 -13.54
C GLU A 44 -3.46 16.92 -12.08
N ARG A 45 -2.98 18.14 -11.79
CA ARG A 45 -2.76 18.59 -10.40
C ARG A 45 -4.04 18.55 -9.58
N LYS A 46 -5.16 18.99 -10.15
CA LYS A 46 -6.47 18.94 -9.51
C LYS A 46 -6.91 17.50 -9.24
N LEU A 47 -6.75 16.61 -10.20
CA LEU A 47 -7.07 15.19 -10.05
C LEU A 47 -6.23 14.52 -8.97
N ILE A 48 -4.91 14.73 -8.98
CA ILE A 48 -3.99 14.19 -7.96
C ILE A 48 -4.44 14.63 -6.57
N ARG A 49 -4.69 15.93 -6.38
CA ARG A 49 -5.15 16.48 -5.10
C ARG A 49 -6.47 15.87 -4.66
N GLN A 50 -7.43 15.69 -5.56
CA GLN A 50 -8.71 15.06 -5.25
C GLN A 50 -8.53 13.60 -4.81
N ILE A 51 -7.70 12.84 -5.50
CA ILE A 51 -7.40 11.44 -5.15
C ILE A 51 -6.72 11.35 -3.78
N LEU A 52 -5.75 12.22 -3.48
CA LEU A 52 -5.07 12.23 -2.19
C LEU A 52 -6.04 12.54 -1.04
N ILE A 53 -6.88 13.56 -1.19
CA ILE A 53 -7.89 13.92 -0.17
C ILE A 53 -8.87 12.75 0.06
N GLN A 54 -9.36 12.13 -1.02
CA GLN A 54 -10.27 10.98 -0.87
C GLN A 54 -9.57 9.79 -0.21
N THR A 55 -8.29 9.56 -0.52
CA THR A 55 -7.49 8.51 0.11
C THR A 55 -7.39 8.73 1.61
N GLU A 56 -7.05 9.94 2.04
CA GLU A 56 -6.96 10.29 3.46
C GLU A 56 -8.30 10.09 4.18
N ILE A 57 -9.40 10.58 3.60
CA ILE A 57 -10.75 10.42 4.16
C ILE A 57 -11.12 8.93 4.32
N LYS A 58 -10.79 8.10 3.34
CA LYS A 58 -11.13 6.67 3.36
C LYS A 58 -10.16 5.84 4.21
N ASN A 59 -8.96 6.35 4.46
CA ASN A 59 -7.93 5.71 5.28
C ASN A 59 -8.04 6.05 6.78
N GLN A 60 -9.09 6.74 7.22
CA GLN A 60 -9.25 7.17 8.61
C GLN A 60 -9.23 6.02 9.64
N ASN A 61 -9.83 4.87 9.33
CA ASN A 61 -9.84 3.70 10.21
C ASN A 61 -10.09 2.40 9.44
N ASN A 62 -9.99 1.26 10.13
CA ASN A 62 -10.12 -0.04 9.48
C ASN A 62 -11.52 -0.31 8.89
N ILE A 63 -12.58 0.25 9.47
CA ILE A 63 -13.95 0.08 8.97
C ILE A 63 -14.10 0.78 7.62
N THR A 64 -13.66 2.04 7.53
CA THR A 64 -13.74 2.81 6.28
C THR A 64 -12.88 2.18 5.19
N ARG A 65 -11.67 1.70 5.51
CA ARG A 65 -10.80 0.98 4.57
C ARG A 65 -11.44 -0.29 4.04
N THR A 66 -11.90 -1.15 4.97
CA THR A 66 -12.52 -2.45 4.64
C THR A 66 -13.71 -2.26 3.70
N LYS A 67 -14.55 -1.25 3.96
CA LYS A 67 -15.69 -0.91 3.09
C LYS A 67 -15.21 -0.39 1.73
N SER A 68 -14.22 0.50 1.71
CA SER A 68 -13.75 1.12 0.47
C SER A 68 -13.17 0.11 -0.52
N TYR A 69 -12.46 -0.90 -0.04
CA TYR A 69 -12.03 -2.04 -0.87
C TYR A 69 -13.20 -2.79 -1.51
N LEU A 70 -14.24 -3.08 -0.73
CA LEU A 70 -15.44 -3.76 -1.24
C LEU A 70 -16.18 -2.90 -2.26
N ASP A 71 -16.34 -1.60 -1.97
CA ASP A 71 -16.99 -0.65 -2.87
C ASP A 71 -16.25 -0.54 -4.22
N VAL A 72 -14.91 -0.62 -4.22
CA VAL A 72 -14.12 -0.71 -5.46
C VAL A 72 -14.42 -2.01 -6.20
N TYR A 73 -14.35 -3.16 -5.53
CA TYR A 73 -14.59 -4.46 -6.15
C TYR A 73 -16.00 -4.58 -6.75
N LEU A 74 -17.03 -4.09 -6.06
CA LEU A 74 -18.40 -4.12 -6.56
C LEU A 74 -18.60 -3.29 -7.83
N ARG A 75 -17.81 -2.22 -8.01
CA ARG A 75 -17.82 -1.39 -9.22
C ARG A 75 -16.90 -1.92 -10.31
N HIS A 76 -15.82 -2.61 -9.92
CA HIS A 76 -14.77 -3.15 -10.78
C HIS A 76 -14.42 -4.59 -10.39
N PRO A 77 -15.30 -5.58 -10.69
CA PRO A 77 -15.07 -6.98 -10.31
C PRO A 77 -13.81 -7.58 -10.94
N GLU A 78 -13.33 -7.03 -12.05
CA GLU A 78 -12.07 -7.39 -12.72
C GLU A 78 -10.83 -7.11 -11.85
N ILE A 79 -10.93 -6.19 -10.88
CA ILE A 79 -9.87 -5.88 -9.93
C ILE A 79 -9.99 -6.81 -8.71
N HIS A 80 -9.67 -8.08 -8.90
CA HIS A 80 -9.75 -9.09 -7.84
C HIS A 80 -8.96 -8.70 -6.57
N TRP A 81 -7.87 -7.95 -6.73
CA TRP A 81 -7.06 -7.46 -5.62
C TRP A 81 -7.81 -6.48 -4.69
N ALA A 82 -8.84 -5.79 -5.17
CA ALA A 82 -9.71 -4.99 -4.31
C ALA A 82 -10.50 -5.88 -3.34
N PHE A 83 -11.03 -7.01 -3.80
CA PHE A 83 -11.68 -7.98 -2.92
C PHE A 83 -10.69 -8.63 -1.94
N LEU A 84 -9.47 -8.95 -2.39
CA LEU A 84 -8.43 -9.44 -1.49
C LEU A 84 -8.09 -8.40 -0.40
N GLY A 85 -7.95 -7.12 -0.78
CA GLY A 85 -7.75 -6.03 0.17
C GLY A 85 -8.88 -5.93 1.20
N HIS A 86 -10.13 -6.09 0.77
CA HIS A 86 -11.28 -6.18 1.68
C HIS A 86 -11.14 -7.33 2.68
N MET A 87 -10.85 -8.54 2.21
CA MET A 87 -10.71 -9.72 3.07
C MET A 87 -9.57 -9.56 4.09
N VAL A 88 -8.42 -9.06 3.65
CA VAL A 88 -7.25 -8.84 4.54
C VAL A 88 -7.53 -7.74 5.56
N SER A 89 -8.10 -6.61 5.16
CA SER A 89 -8.45 -5.52 6.08
C SER A 89 -9.52 -5.97 7.09
N ARG A 90 -10.48 -6.79 6.65
CA ARG A 90 -11.49 -7.40 7.53
C ARG A 90 -10.84 -8.33 8.55
N ASN A 91 -9.95 -9.23 8.12
CA ASN A 91 -9.24 -10.14 9.03
C ASN A 91 -8.39 -9.37 10.04
N GLY A 92 -7.67 -8.33 9.61
CA GLY A 92 -6.94 -7.44 10.51
C GLY A 92 -7.86 -6.79 11.54
N GLY A 93 -9.06 -6.35 11.13
CA GLY A 93 -10.08 -5.80 12.04
C GLY A 93 -10.61 -6.79 13.07
N TRP A 94 -10.79 -8.06 12.70
CA TRP A 94 -11.13 -9.12 13.65
C TRP A 94 -10.00 -9.31 14.67
N ASN A 95 -8.75 -9.44 14.22
CA ASN A 95 -7.60 -9.57 15.11
C ASN A 95 -7.48 -8.37 16.07
N MET A 96 -7.72 -7.15 15.59
CA MET A 96 -7.74 -5.95 16.44
C MET A 96 -8.84 -6.00 17.52
N THR A 97 -9.99 -6.60 17.20
CA THR A 97 -11.10 -6.74 18.15
C THR A 97 -10.81 -7.84 19.17
N ASP A 98 -10.24 -8.96 18.72
CA ASP A 98 -9.88 -10.10 19.57
C ASP A 98 -8.84 -9.73 20.64
N LEU A 99 -7.96 -8.76 20.38
CA LEU A 99 -7.04 -8.22 21.39
C LEU A 99 -7.77 -7.68 22.63
N LYS A 100 -8.99 -7.16 22.45
CA LYS A 100 -9.87 -6.68 23.52
C LYS A 100 -10.86 -7.75 23.99
N GLY A 101 -10.78 -8.94 23.42
CA GLY A 101 -11.62 -10.09 23.77
C GLY A 101 -11.08 -10.82 24.98
N ASP A 102 -11.96 -11.57 25.64
CA ASP A 102 -11.71 -12.22 26.92
C ASP A 102 -10.42 -13.07 26.88
N LEU A 103 -10.29 -13.98 25.90
CA LEU A 103 -9.17 -14.92 25.84
C LEU A 103 -7.78 -14.25 25.73
N LEU A 104 -7.58 -13.34 24.78
CA LEU A 104 -6.27 -12.71 24.56
C LEU A 104 -5.95 -11.68 25.63
N SER A 105 -6.97 -11.07 26.24
CA SER A 105 -6.78 -10.12 27.34
C SER A 105 -6.15 -10.74 28.59
N HIS A 106 -6.31 -12.05 28.79
CA HIS A 106 -5.67 -12.80 29.88
C HIS A 106 -4.24 -13.27 29.57
N LEU A 107 -3.85 -13.27 28.29
CA LEU A 107 -2.53 -13.73 27.83
C LEU A 107 -1.53 -12.61 27.57
N LEU A 108 -2.04 -11.40 27.28
CA LEU A 108 -1.25 -10.24 26.92
C LEU A 108 -1.49 -9.11 27.92
N THR A 109 -0.42 -8.45 28.32
CA THR A 109 -0.51 -7.18 29.04
C THR A 109 -1.24 -6.14 28.19
N GLU A 110 -1.85 -5.14 28.84
CA GLU A 110 -2.49 -4.02 28.13
C GLU A 110 -1.53 -3.33 27.15
N GLN A 111 -0.26 -3.23 27.53
CA GLN A 111 0.80 -2.65 26.70
C GLN A 111 1.03 -3.47 25.42
N GLU A 112 1.11 -4.80 25.53
CA GLU A 112 1.26 -5.69 24.37
C GLU A 112 0.04 -5.61 23.45
N GLN A 113 -1.17 -5.60 24.01
CA GLN A 113 -2.40 -5.43 23.23
C GLN A 113 -2.38 -4.11 22.43
N GLN A 114 -1.95 -3.02 23.06
CA GLN A 114 -1.84 -1.72 22.38
C GLN A 114 -0.77 -1.73 21.28
N PHE A 115 0.36 -2.42 21.50
CA PHE A 115 1.39 -2.60 20.47
C PHE A 115 0.87 -3.41 19.28
N PHE A 116 0.22 -4.55 19.51
CA PHE A 116 -0.35 -5.36 18.44
C PHE A 116 -1.45 -4.61 17.68
N PHE A 117 -2.32 -3.89 18.39
CA PHE A 117 -3.35 -3.06 17.77
C PHE A 117 -2.71 -2.01 16.85
N SER A 118 -1.73 -1.25 17.36
CA SER A 118 -1.05 -0.20 16.60
C SER A 118 -0.29 -0.77 15.40
N PHE A 119 0.34 -1.93 15.55
CA PHE A 119 1.03 -2.62 14.47
C PHE A 119 0.06 -3.03 13.34
N LEU A 120 -1.06 -3.68 13.70
CA LEU A 120 -2.09 -4.08 12.73
C LEU A 120 -2.71 -2.86 12.05
N GLU A 121 -3.03 -1.82 12.81
CA GLU A 121 -3.68 -0.61 12.31
C GLU A 121 -2.77 0.14 11.35
N ARG A 122 -1.49 0.30 11.72
CA ARG A 122 -0.48 0.94 10.89
C ARG A 122 -0.21 0.15 9.61
N GLY A 123 -0.10 -1.18 9.72
CA GLY A 123 0.09 -2.05 8.55
C GLY A 123 -1.05 -1.91 7.54
N ASN A 124 -2.30 -1.99 8.00
CA ASN A 124 -3.47 -1.83 7.14
C ASN A 124 -3.56 -0.40 6.56
N TRP A 125 -3.22 0.62 7.35
CA TRP A 125 -3.18 2.01 6.88
C TRP A 125 -2.17 2.19 5.75
N LEU A 126 -0.97 1.62 5.85
CA LEU A 126 0.10 1.75 4.86
C LEU A 126 -0.26 1.09 3.53
N ILE A 127 -0.81 -0.13 3.60
CA ILE A 127 -1.25 -0.87 2.41
C ILE A 127 -2.37 -0.10 1.69
N PHE A 128 -3.32 0.44 2.45
CA PHE A 128 -4.41 1.23 1.88
C PHE A 128 -3.94 2.54 1.27
N GLN A 129 -3.03 3.25 1.96
CA GLN A 129 -2.44 4.49 1.48
C GLN A 129 -1.78 4.34 0.12
N ASP A 130 -1.14 3.19 -0.13
CA ASP A 130 -0.47 2.92 -1.41
C ASP A 130 -1.44 2.48 -2.51
N ILE A 131 -2.38 1.57 -2.19
CA ILE A 131 -3.20 0.90 -3.22
C ILE A 131 -4.45 1.70 -3.57
N TYR A 132 -5.15 2.26 -2.59
CA TYR A 132 -6.43 2.93 -2.82
C TYR A 132 -6.38 4.09 -3.85
N PRO A 133 -5.37 5.00 -3.84
CA PRO A 133 -5.29 6.04 -4.86
C PRO A 133 -5.09 5.48 -6.27
N GLN A 134 -4.47 4.31 -6.41
CA GLN A 134 -4.31 3.64 -7.71
C GLN A 134 -5.65 3.14 -8.25
N PHE A 135 -6.57 2.70 -7.39
CA PHE A 135 -7.93 2.38 -7.80
C PHE A 135 -8.69 3.61 -8.29
N LEU A 136 -8.60 4.73 -7.56
CA LEU A 136 -9.25 5.98 -7.99
C LEU A 136 -8.69 6.48 -9.34
N LEU A 137 -7.38 6.35 -9.54
CA LEU A 137 -6.74 6.70 -10.82
C LEU A 137 -7.17 5.78 -11.97
N TYR A 138 -7.31 4.48 -11.69
CA TYR A 138 -7.82 3.51 -12.65
C TYR A 138 -9.25 3.87 -13.09
N GLU A 139 -10.13 4.12 -12.14
CA GLU A 139 -11.52 4.53 -12.41
C GLU A 139 -11.60 5.78 -13.28
N GLU A 140 -10.76 6.77 -12.97
CA GLU A 140 -10.70 8.00 -13.75
C GLU A 140 -10.16 7.76 -15.16
N SER A 141 -9.19 6.85 -15.31
CA SER A 141 -8.67 6.45 -16.63
C SER A 141 -9.77 5.82 -17.50
N ILE A 142 -10.61 4.96 -16.90
CA ILE A 142 -11.77 4.35 -17.59
C ILE A 142 -12.80 5.41 -17.96
N LYS A 143 -13.17 6.30 -17.04
CA LYS A 143 -14.15 7.39 -17.29
C LYS A 143 -13.71 8.31 -18.44
N ARG A 144 -12.43 8.68 -18.48
CA ARG A 144 -11.86 9.55 -19.52
C ARG A 144 -11.50 8.81 -20.81
N LYS A 145 -11.56 7.48 -20.82
CA LYS A 145 -11.04 6.62 -21.91
C LYS A 145 -9.59 6.97 -22.27
N LYS A 146 -8.77 7.33 -21.27
CA LYS A 146 -7.38 7.76 -21.43
C LYS A 146 -6.53 7.08 -20.35
N PRO A 147 -5.39 6.45 -20.69
CA PRO A 147 -4.47 5.94 -19.68
C PRO A 147 -3.86 7.11 -18.88
N LEU A 148 -4.01 7.09 -17.56
CA LEU A 148 -3.43 8.10 -16.65
C LEU A 148 -2.27 7.55 -15.81
N PHE A 149 -1.69 6.41 -16.23
CA PHE A 149 -0.65 5.72 -15.47
C PHE A 149 0.62 6.54 -15.26
N SER A 150 0.86 7.58 -16.07
CA SER A 150 1.95 8.54 -15.85
C SER A 150 1.83 9.28 -14.51
N LEU A 151 0.65 9.32 -13.90
CA LEU A 151 0.40 9.97 -12.61
C LEU A 151 0.66 9.06 -11.40
N LEU A 152 0.89 7.75 -11.59
CA LEU A 152 1.16 6.80 -10.50
C LEU A 152 2.29 7.23 -9.54
N PRO A 153 3.41 7.85 -9.98
CA PRO A 153 4.50 8.22 -9.07
C PRO A 153 4.09 9.18 -7.95
N PHE A 154 3.06 10.00 -8.19
CA PHE A 154 2.55 10.99 -7.23
C PHE A 154 1.72 10.37 -6.09
N PHE A 155 1.39 9.07 -6.16
CA PHE A 155 0.59 8.38 -5.15
C PHE A 155 1.40 7.38 -4.30
N SER A 156 2.69 7.21 -4.57
CA SER A 156 3.52 6.24 -3.85
C SER A 156 3.83 6.71 -2.43
N CYS A 157 3.88 5.77 -1.48
CA CYS A 157 4.31 6.04 -0.11
C CYS A 157 5.67 6.78 -0.05
N LEU A 158 6.60 6.48 -0.96
CA LEU A 158 7.93 7.11 -1.01
C LEU A 158 7.86 8.63 -1.30
N HIS A 159 6.88 9.07 -2.10
CA HIS A 159 6.65 10.50 -2.35
C HIS A 159 6.11 11.21 -1.11
N PHE A 160 5.26 10.54 -0.32
CA PHE A 160 4.66 11.09 0.90
C PHE A 160 5.71 11.28 2.01
N TYR A 161 6.59 10.29 2.25
CA TYR A 161 7.66 10.40 3.24
C TYR A 161 8.77 11.40 2.86
N GLY A 162 8.83 11.86 1.61
CA GLY A 162 9.73 12.94 1.21
C GLY A 162 9.32 14.31 1.75
N ASN A 163 8.04 14.49 2.10
CA ASN A 163 7.47 15.77 2.56
C ASN A 163 7.11 15.77 4.06
N ASP A 164 6.92 14.61 4.71
CA ASP A 164 6.41 14.50 6.09
C ASP A 164 7.41 13.87 7.10
N LEU A 165 8.72 13.95 6.85
CA LEU A 165 9.74 13.44 7.80
C LEU A 165 10.00 14.36 9.01
N GLU A 166 9.44 15.57 9.08
CA GLU A 166 9.67 16.48 10.21
C GLU A 166 8.85 16.17 11.49
N PRO A 167 7.57 15.75 11.49
CA PRO A 167 6.82 15.65 12.76
C PRO A 167 6.99 14.33 13.52
N LEU A 168 7.54 13.27 12.91
CA LEU A 168 7.47 11.91 13.47
C LEU A 168 8.73 11.47 14.24
N LEU A 169 9.71 12.35 14.41
CA LEU A 169 10.89 12.13 15.27
C LEU A 169 10.73 12.74 16.67
N GLU A 170 9.61 13.40 16.99
CA GLU A 170 9.38 14.02 18.31
C GLU A 170 8.57 13.17 19.31
N ILE A 171 8.22 11.93 18.96
CA ILE A 171 7.56 11.01 19.90
C ILE A 171 8.37 9.71 19.99
N SER A 172 9.54 9.81 20.62
CA SER A 172 10.30 8.68 21.20
C SER A 172 10.79 9.05 22.59
#